data_AF-A0A849B9U4-F1
#
_entry.id   AF-A0A849B9U4-F1
#
_cell.length_a   1.000
_cell.length_b   1.000
_cell.length_c   1.000
_cell.angle_alpha   90.00
_cell.angle_beta   90.00
_cell.angle_gamma   90.00
#
_symmetry.space_group_name_H-M   'P 1'
#
loop_
_entity.id
_entity.type
_entity.pdbx_description
1 polymer ?
#
loop_
_entity_poly.entity_id
_entity_poly.type
_entity_poly.pdbx_seq_one_letter_code
_entity_poly.pdbx_strand_id
1 'polypeptide(L)'
;MFDLPLNNEFTQGTVFSCAYAENYCAPGILGLVITARCDAAQNKVPVFSYVPVIPLHRWMLYDGALLVLERIEADLINTIGNYLRDFSISESILRVHDLANIYSAHIEKFEADRSRKNRCEKLKLIIGDVQECRNIKACLHDSVRLNNFIHRFDDKVTSLIRELTENKLAGYYLLRDLDPLREADGSDFVALLREVHHIPAAIAKLISKGAHKEVFVREDLSCPVFRGDDEIAIPVCRLKSPWIEHLMQRFTFLFARIGVRSNDYRDVKKSLSRIRVEA
;
A
#
# COMPACT_ATOMS: atom_id res chain seq x y z
N MET A 1 -12.76 -16.24 0.21
CA MET A 1 -12.04 -16.58 1.48
C MET A 1 -12.85 -16.26 2.75
N PHE A 2 -14.17 -16.15 2.66
CA PHE A 2 -14.97 -15.45 3.67
C PHE A 2 -16.15 -16.28 4.14
N ASP A 3 -16.62 -15.97 5.35
CA ASP A 3 -17.94 -16.36 5.85
C ASP A 3 -18.86 -15.13 5.85
N LEU A 4 -20.16 -15.37 5.96
CA LEU A 4 -21.14 -14.32 6.24
C LEU A 4 -20.80 -13.60 7.57
N PRO A 5 -21.14 -12.30 7.68
CA PRO A 5 -20.95 -11.58 8.92
C PRO A 5 -21.81 -12.20 10.03
N LEU A 6 -21.28 -12.20 11.26
CA LEU A 6 -22.06 -12.60 12.42
C LEU A 6 -22.91 -11.42 12.90
N ASN A 7 -24.18 -11.70 13.20
CA ASN A 7 -25.14 -10.68 13.61
C ASN A 7 -24.68 -9.99 14.89
N ASN A 8 -24.63 -8.65 14.87
CA ASN A 8 -24.24 -7.79 15.99
C ASN A 8 -22.82 -8.03 16.54
N GLU A 9 -21.96 -8.76 15.81
CA GLU A 9 -20.59 -9.01 16.21
C GLU A 9 -19.59 -8.17 15.42
N PHE A 10 -18.60 -7.63 16.13
CA PHE A 10 -17.48 -6.91 15.56
C PHE A 10 -16.19 -7.46 16.17
N THR A 11 -15.53 -8.37 15.45
CA THR A 11 -14.42 -9.17 15.99
C THR A 11 -13.28 -9.28 15.00
N GLN A 12 -12.19 -9.95 15.37
CA GLN A 12 -11.06 -10.17 14.47
C GLN A 12 -11.51 -10.87 13.18
N GLY A 13 -11.12 -10.30 12.05
CA GLY A 13 -11.50 -10.79 10.72
C GLY A 13 -12.80 -10.19 10.19
N THR A 14 -13.56 -9.41 10.98
CA THR A 14 -14.70 -8.66 10.45
C THR A 14 -14.21 -7.68 9.38
N VAL A 15 -14.81 -7.76 8.19
CA VAL A 15 -14.68 -6.75 7.13
C VAL A 15 -15.89 -5.84 7.21
N PHE A 16 -15.69 -4.53 7.22
CA PHE A 16 -16.76 -3.53 7.29
C PHE A 16 -16.60 -2.44 6.23
N SER A 17 -17.71 -1.79 5.87
CA SER A 17 -17.75 -0.68 4.89
C SER A 17 -17.44 0.68 5.49
N CYS A 18 -17.23 1.69 4.64
CA CYS A 18 -16.98 3.08 5.02
C CYS A 18 -15.72 3.25 5.88
N ALA A 19 -14.69 2.45 5.63
CA ALA A 19 -13.41 2.61 6.33
C ALA A 19 -12.61 3.78 5.75
N TYR A 20 -11.70 4.31 6.55
CA TYR A 20 -10.73 5.30 6.09
C TYR A 20 -9.46 4.65 5.55
N ALA A 21 -8.91 5.24 4.47
CA ALA A 21 -7.59 4.96 3.92
C ALA A 21 -6.94 6.27 3.46
N GLU A 22 -5.67 6.51 3.82
CA GLU A 22 -4.98 7.80 3.65
C GLU A 22 -4.87 8.23 2.18
N ASN A 23 -4.43 7.31 1.30
CA ASN A 23 -4.18 7.60 -0.11
C ASN A 23 -5.40 7.38 -1.02
N TYR A 24 -6.56 7.01 -0.47
CA TYR A 24 -7.72 6.62 -1.25
C TYR A 24 -8.91 7.54 -0.99
N CYS A 25 -9.09 8.50 -1.90
CA CYS A 25 -10.16 9.50 -1.83
C CYS A 25 -11.44 9.07 -2.58
N ALA A 26 -11.85 7.81 -2.47
CA ALA A 26 -12.96 7.24 -3.23
C ALA A 26 -13.90 6.40 -2.35
N PRO A 27 -15.19 6.25 -2.69
CA PRO A 27 -16.13 5.39 -1.96
C PRO A 27 -15.77 3.90 -2.10
N GLY A 28 -16.36 3.03 -1.28
CA GLY A 28 -16.12 1.58 -1.35
C GLY A 28 -14.81 1.11 -0.69
N ILE A 29 -14.27 1.90 0.23
CA ILE A 29 -13.13 1.49 1.07
C ILE A 29 -13.64 0.63 2.22
N LEU A 30 -13.00 -0.52 2.41
CA LEU A 30 -13.35 -1.46 3.46
C LEU A 30 -12.28 -1.46 4.55
N GLY A 31 -12.66 -1.92 5.73
CA GLY A 31 -11.74 -2.12 6.84
C GLY A 31 -11.77 -3.56 7.28
N LEU A 32 -10.60 -4.16 7.54
CA LEU A 32 -10.47 -5.49 8.12
C LEU A 32 -9.97 -5.37 9.55
N VAL A 33 -10.79 -5.81 10.50
CA VAL A 33 -10.46 -5.77 11.94
C VAL A 33 -9.34 -6.75 12.25
N ILE A 34 -8.26 -6.26 12.84
CA ILE A 34 -7.08 -7.04 13.21
C ILE A 34 -6.91 -7.21 14.73
N THR A 35 -7.66 -6.47 15.55
CA THR A 35 -7.65 -6.62 17.02
C THR A 35 -7.86 -8.07 17.42
N ALA A 36 -7.00 -8.59 18.30
CA ALA A 36 -7.00 -9.98 18.69
C ALA A 36 -8.33 -10.40 19.34
N ARG A 37 -8.76 -11.64 19.05
CA ARG A 37 -10.00 -12.22 19.61
C ARG A 37 -10.03 -12.24 21.14
N CYS A 38 -8.88 -12.43 21.77
CA CYS A 38 -8.73 -12.47 23.23
C CYS A 38 -9.12 -11.15 23.90
N ASP A 39 -8.90 -10.02 23.21
CA ASP A 39 -9.23 -8.69 23.71
C ASP A 39 -10.72 -8.37 23.45
N ALA A 40 -11.24 -8.74 22.27
CA ALA A 40 -12.62 -8.47 21.85
C ALA A 40 -13.69 -9.22 22.68
N ALA A 41 -13.41 -10.45 23.12
CA ALA A 41 -14.39 -11.33 23.76
C ALA A 41 -14.83 -10.91 25.18
N GLN A 42 -14.23 -9.87 25.77
CA GLN A 42 -14.53 -9.45 27.15
C GLN A 42 -15.04 -8.00 27.28
N ASN A 43 -15.39 -7.32 26.17
CA ASN A 43 -15.68 -5.86 26.16
C ASN A 43 -14.54 -5.03 26.81
N LYS A 44 -13.31 -5.57 26.82
CA LYS A 44 -12.17 -4.97 27.51
C LYS A 44 -11.39 -4.00 26.64
N VAL A 45 -11.64 -3.95 25.34
CA VAL A 45 -10.90 -3.08 24.42
C VAL A 45 -11.66 -1.77 24.23
N PRO A 46 -11.05 -0.62 24.56
CA PRO A 46 -11.67 0.67 24.27
C PRO A 46 -11.73 0.96 22.76
N VAL A 47 -10.88 0.28 21.97
CA VAL A 47 -10.68 0.53 20.54
C VAL A 47 -10.49 -0.76 19.74
N PHE A 48 -10.96 -0.77 18.50
CA PHE A 48 -10.69 -1.82 17.51
C PHE A 48 -9.74 -1.29 16.46
N SER A 49 -8.61 -1.95 16.28
CA SER A 49 -7.66 -1.72 15.19
C SER A 49 -8.10 -2.43 13.93
N TYR A 50 -7.95 -1.75 12.80
CA TYR A 50 -8.23 -2.31 11.48
C TYR A 50 -7.17 -1.88 10.47
N VAL A 51 -7.04 -2.65 9.39
CA VAL A 51 -6.28 -2.27 8.19
C VAL A 51 -7.25 -1.97 7.05
N PRO A 52 -7.00 -0.95 6.21
CA PRO A 52 -7.83 -0.72 5.04
C PRO A 52 -7.74 -1.86 4.04
N VAL A 53 -8.81 -2.05 3.29
CA VAL A 53 -8.98 -3.06 2.25
C VAL A 53 -9.55 -2.38 1.00
N ILE A 54 -8.81 -2.48 -0.09
CA ILE A 54 -9.02 -1.72 -1.33
C ILE A 54 -9.32 -2.68 -2.48
N PRO A 55 -10.27 -2.38 -3.39
CA PRO A 55 -10.44 -3.14 -4.62
C PRO A 55 -9.13 -3.28 -5.40
N LEU A 56 -8.82 -4.48 -5.91
CA LEU A 56 -7.55 -4.78 -6.56
C LEU A 56 -7.25 -3.86 -7.75
N HIS A 57 -8.26 -3.58 -8.59
CA HIS A 57 -8.12 -2.68 -9.73
C HIS A 57 -7.68 -1.28 -9.29
N ARG A 58 -8.24 -0.78 -8.18
CA ARG A 58 -7.93 0.55 -7.64
C ARG A 58 -6.56 0.54 -7.00
N TRP A 59 -6.24 -0.48 -6.21
CA TRP A 59 -4.88 -0.64 -5.68
C TRP A 59 -3.83 -0.61 -6.80
N MET A 60 -4.10 -1.27 -7.94
CA MET A 60 -3.19 -1.28 -9.08
C MET A 60 -2.97 0.11 -9.71
N LEU A 61 -3.95 1.01 -9.65
CA LEU A 61 -3.83 2.37 -10.16
C LEU A 61 -3.15 3.36 -9.19
N TYR A 62 -2.98 2.97 -7.92
CA TYR A 62 -2.37 3.79 -6.88
C TYR A 62 -1.07 3.12 -6.40
N ASP A 63 -1.09 2.40 -5.28
CA ASP A 63 0.10 1.78 -4.68
C ASP A 63 0.80 0.81 -5.65
N GLY A 64 0.03 -0.01 -6.38
CA GLY A 64 0.56 -0.95 -7.36
C GLY A 64 1.28 -0.23 -8.51
N ALA A 65 0.72 0.88 -9.01
CA ALA A 65 1.32 1.69 -10.06
C ALA A 65 2.64 2.29 -9.60
N LEU A 66 2.70 2.84 -8.39
CA LEU A 66 3.93 3.38 -7.81
C LEU A 66 5.05 2.31 -7.75
N LEU A 67 4.72 1.11 -7.28
CA LEU A 67 5.67 0.00 -7.23
C LEU A 67 6.17 -0.43 -8.62
N VAL A 68 5.29 -0.44 -9.62
CA VAL A 68 5.67 -0.72 -11.02
C VAL A 68 6.58 0.38 -11.56
N LEU A 69 6.21 1.65 -11.38
CA LEU A 69 6.98 2.79 -11.86
C LEU A 69 8.38 2.84 -11.22
N GLU A 70 8.52 2.51 -9.94
CA GLU A 70 9.82 2.38 -9.28
C GLU A 70 10.70 1.28 -9.91
N ARG A 71 10.11 0.12 -10.23
CA ARG A 71 10.83 -0.98 -10.91
C ARG A 71 11.24 -0.59 -12.33
N ILE A 72 10.34 0.05 -13.08
CA ILE A 72 10.61 0.55 -14.42
C ILE A 72 11.75 1.57 -14.38
N GLU A 73 11.67 2.57 -13.51
CA GLU A 73 12.70 3.61 -13.38
C GLU A 73 14.07 2.99 -13.03
N ALA A 74 14.11 2.06 -12.07
CA ALA A 74 15.34 1.37 -11.70
C ALA A 74 15.96 0.61 -12.88
N ASP A 75 15.16 -0.13 -13.66
CA ASP A 75 15.64 -0.88 -14.82
C ASP A 75 16.11 0.03 -15.96
N LEU A 76 15.41 1.13 -16.22
CA LEU A 76 15.82 2.13 -17.20
C LEU A 76 17.14 2.79 -16.79
N ILE A 77 17.30 3.18 -15.52
CA ILE A 77 18.55 3.75 -14.99
C ILE A 77 19.70 2.74 -15.09
N ASN A 78 19.47 1.47 -14.73
CA ASN A 78 20.46 0.41 -14.90
C ASN A 78 20.87 0.24 -16.37
N THR A 79 19.89 0.32 -17.28
CA THR A 79 20.14 0.24 -18.72
C THR A 79 20.96 1.44 -19.21
N ILE A 80 20.68 2.66 -18.75
CA ILE A 80 21.50 3.84 -19.04
C ILE A 80 22.94 3.62 -18.51
N GLY A 81 23.11 3.11 -17.30
CA GLY A 81 24.42 2.76 -16.74
C GLY A 81 25.22 1.81 -17.65
N ASN A 82 24.55 0.80 -18.22
CA ASN A 82 25.18 -0.09 -19.22
C ASN A 82 25.63 0.67 -20.46
N TYR A 83 24.79 1.54 -21.03
CA TYR A 83 25.17 2.37 -22.18
C TYR A 83 26.36 3.29 -21.86
N LEU A 84 26.37 3.93 -20.69
CA LEU A 84 27.50 4.79 -20.29
C LEU A 84 28.81 4.00 -20.28
N ARG A 85 28.82 2.77 -19.75
CA ARG A 85 29.99 1.89 -19.78
C ARG A 85 30.44 1.54 -21.20
N ASP A 86 29.51 1.31 -22.12
CA ASP A 86 29.82 1.08 -23.54
C ASP A 86 30.50 2.30 -24.20
N PHE A 87 30.15 3.50 -23.75
CA PHE A 87 30.79 4.75 -24.17
C PHE A 87 32.05 5.09 -23.34
N SER A 88 32.51 4.19 -22.46
CA SER A 88 33.64 4.39 -21.54
C SER A 88 33.45 5.57 -20.58
N ILE A 89 32.20 5.80 -20.15
CA ILE A 89 31.79 6.83 -19.19
C ILE A 89 31.44 6.13 -17.87
N SER A 90 31.87 6.71 -16.75
CA SER A 90 31.53 6.19 -15.42
C SER A 90 30.05 6.38 -15.11
N GLU A 91 29.39 5.32 -14.61
CA GLU A 91 27.99 5.37 -14.14
C GLU A 91 27.78 6.30 -12.94
N SER A 92 28.84 6.64 -12.20
CA SER A 92 28.79 7.56 -11.06
C SER A 92 28.26 8.94 -11.43
N ILE A 93 28.37 9.34 -12.70
CA ILE A 93 27.85 10.60 -13.23
C ILE A 93 26.33 10.73 -13.08
N LEU A 94 25.60 9.60 -13.06
CA LEU A 94 24.15 9.55 -12.87
C LEU A 94 23.69 10.07 -11.50
N ARG A 95 24.62 10.19 -10.54
CA ARG A 95 24.33 10.71 -9.20
C ARG A 95 24.46 12.24 -9.10
N VAL A 96 25.14 12.85 -10.07
CA VAL A 96 25.56 14.26 -10.00
C VAL A 96 24.86 15.12 -11.04
N HIS A 97 24.55 14.56 -12.21
CA HIS A 97 23.99 15.30 -13.33
C HIS A 97 22.67 14.69 -13.81
N ASP A 98 21.80 15.54 -14.35
CA ASP A 98 20.61 15.08 -15.05
C ASP A 98 20.96 14.38 -16.36
N LEU A 99 20.02 13.54 -16.82
CA LEU A 99 20.22 12.69 -18.00
C LEU A 99 20.39 13.50 -19.29
N ALA A 100 19.76 14.67 -19.39
CA ALA A 100 19.84 15.51 -20.58
C ALA A 100 21.24 16.12 -20.74
N ASN A 101 21.83 16.61 -19.65
CA ASN A 101 23.18 17.15 -19.59
C ASN A 101 24.24 16.07 -19.80
N ILE A 102 24.04 14.87 -19.24
CA ILE A 102 24.93 13.72 -19.53
C ILE A 102 24.92 13.40 -21.03
N TYR A 103 23.73 13.42 -21.64
CA TYR A 103 23.58 13.11 -23.05
C TYR A 103 24.27 14.15 -23.94
N SER A 104 23.99 15.45 -23.75
CA SER A 104 24.57 16.52 -24.56
C SER A 104 26.10 16.61 -24.40
N ALA A 105 26.61 16.53 -23.17
CA ALA A 105 28.03 16.68 -22.91
C ALA A 105 28.88 15.49 -23.40
N HIS A 106 28.34 14.26 -23.31
CA HIS A 106 29.15 13.06 -23.51
C HIS A 106 28.72 12.18 -24.68
N ILE A 107 27.45 12.20 -25.09
CA ILE A 107 26.90 11.22 -26.04
C ILE A 107 26.58 11.83 -27.40
N GLU A 108 26.06 13.07 -27.45
CA GLU A 108 25.58 13.73 -28.67
C GLU A 108 26.63 13.74 -29.80
N LYS A 109 27.91 13.90 -29.46
CA LYS A 109 29.03 13.84 -30.41
C LYS A 109 29.14 12.52 -31.19
N PHE A 110 28.56 11.43 -30.69
CA PHE A 110 28.57 10.12 -31.35
C PHE A 110 27.37 9.90 -32.29
N GLU A 111 26.43 10.85 -32.42
CA GLU A 111 25.29 10.73 -33.33
C GLU A 111 25.69 10.72 -34.81
N ALA A 112 26.77 11.44 -35.13
CA ALA A 112 27.33 11.46 -36.49
C ALA A 112 28.09 10.17 -36.82
N ASP A 113 28.46 9.35 -35.82
CA ASP A 113 29.16 8.08 -36.02
C ASP A 113 28.17 6.98 -36.43
N ARG A 114 28.30 6.50 -37.67
CA ARG A 114 27.45 5.45 -38.25
C ARG A 114 27.39 4.18 -37.40
N SER A 115 28.48 3.85 -36.70
CA SER A 115 28.56 2.64 -35.86
C SER A 115 27.87 2.80 -34.51
N ARG A 116 27.65 4.04 -34.05
CA ARG A 116 27.10 4.36 -32.73
C ARG A 116 25.73 5.03 -32.77
N LYS A 117 25.31 5.56 -33.92
CA LYS A 117 24.03 6.26 -34.13
C LYS A 117 22.82 5.53 -33.52
N ASN A 118 22.67 4.23 -33.82
CA ASN A 118 21.56 3.42 -33.30
C ASN A 118 21.58 3.33 -31.75
N ARG A 119 22.76 3.29 -31.13
CA ARG A 119 22.87 3.30 -29.66
C ARG A 119 22.47 4.65 -29.09
N CYS A 120 22.87 5.73 -29.73
CA CYS A 120 22.49 7.09 -29.36
C CYS A 120 20.97 7.29 -29.45
N GLU A 121 20.32 6.79 -30.50
CA GLU A 121 18.85 6.83 -30.69
C GLU A 121 18.13 6.02 -29.60
N LYS A 122 18.59 4.79 -29.33
CA LYS A 122 18.03 3.97 -28.23
C LYS A 122 18.18 4.64 -26.87
N LEU A 123 19.33 5.26 -26.61
CA LEU A 123 19.55 5.96 -25.35
C LEU A 123 18.63 7.18 -25.22
N LYS A 124 18.37 7.95 -26.30
CA LYS A 124 17.38 9.05 -26.28
C LYS A 124 15.99 8.55 -25.89
N LEU A 125 15.56 7.41 -26.46
CA LEU A 125 14.26 6.81 -26.13
C LEU A 125 14.18 6.42 -24.66
N ILE A 126 15.23 5.77 -24.13
CA ILE A 126 15.29 5.36 -22.72
C ILE A 126 15.29 6.57 -21.77
N ILE A 127 16.03 7.63 -22.10
CA ILE A 127 16.00 8.89 -21.33
C ILE A 127 14.59 9.50 -21.35
N GLY A 128 13.92 9.48 -22.51
CA GLY A 128 12.52 9.89 -22.65
C GLY A 128 11.59 9.08 -21.74
N ASP A 129 11.76 7.76 -21.69
CA ASP A 129 10.98 6.87 -20.82
C ASP A 129 11.24 7.13 -19.33
N VAL A 130 12.47 7.43 -18.92
CA VAL A 130 12.76 7.82 -17.53
C VAL A 130 12.04 9.13 -17.19
N GLN A 131 12.11 10.12 -18.07
CA GLN A 131 11.44 11.40 -17.84
C GLN A 131 9.92 11.22 -17.77
N GLU A 132 9.36 10.40 -18.65
CA GLU A 132 7.94 10.07 -18.66
C GLU A 132 7.52 9.37 -17.37
N CYS A 133 8.27 8.37 -16.92
CA CYS A 133 8.04 7.68 -15.65
C CYS A 133 8.02 8.67 -14.47
N ARG A 134 8.98 9.59 -14.40
CA ARG A 134 9.04 10.64 -13.36
C ARG A 134 7.87 11.60 -13.43
N ASN A 135 7.45 11.99 -14.63
CA ASN A 135 6.30 12.87 -14.84
C ASN A 135 5.00 12.20 -14.34
N ILE A 136 4.81 10.91 -14.66
CA ILE A 136 3.65 10.13 -14.19
C ILE A 136 3.68 9.99 -12.67
N LYS A 137 4.84 9.68 -12.07
CA LYS A 137 5.00 9.62 -10.60
C LYS A 137 4.63 10.93 -9.91
N ALA A 138 4.94 12.08 -10.54
CA ALA A 138 4.59 13.39 -10.01
C ALA A 138 3.08 13.71 -10.11
N CYS A 139 2.35 13.05 -11.01
CA CYS A 139 0.91 13.25 -11.21
C CYS A 139 0.20 11.96 -11.62
N LEU A 140 -0.18 11.13 -10.64
CA LEU A 140 -0.85 9.84 -10.86
C LEU A 140 -2.33 9.94 -11.28
N HIS A 141 -2.89 11.16 -11.37
CA HIS A 141 -4.32 11.36 -11.63
C HIS A 141 -4.71 11.05 -13.09
N ASP A 142 -3.76 11.00 -14.02
CA ASP A 142 -4.00 10.63 -15.41
C ASP A 142 -3.89 9.11 -15.59
N SER A 143 -5.00 8.42 -15.30
CA SER A 143 -5.07 6.95 -15.38
C SER A 143 -4.87 6.40 -16.79
N VAL A 144 -5.23 7.16 -17.83
CA VAL A 144 -5.06 6.75 -19.24
C VAL A 144 -3.57 6.76 -19.60
N ARG A 145 -2.87 7.85 -19.29
CA ARG A 145 -1.43 7.97 -19.52
C ARG A 145 -0.64 6.92 -18.72
N LEU A 146 -1.01 6.72 -17.46
CA LEU A 146 -0.44 5.69 -16.59
C LEU A 146 -0.60 4.30 -17.21
N ASN A 147 -1.83 3.91 -17.58
CA ASN A 147 -2.12 2.60 -18.17
C ASN A 147 -1.33 2.37 -19.46
N ASN A 148 -1.33 3.35 -20.37
CA ASN A 148 -0.58 3.27 -21.62
C ASN A 148 0.92 3.10 -21.38
N PHE A 149 1.48 3.76 -20.37
CA PHE A 149 2.89 3.64 -20.04
C PHE A 149 3.24 2.28 -19.43
N ILE A 150 2.51 1.83 -18.40
CA ILE A 150 2.79 0.56 -17.72
C ILE A 150 2.56 -0.65 -18.63
N HIS A 151 1.63 -0.59 -19.58
CA HIS A 151 1.41 -1.66 -20.56
C HIS A 151 2.62 -1.92 -21.47
N ARG A 152 3.51 -0.93 -21.66
CA ARG A 152 4.78 -1.13 -22.38
C ARG A 152 5.78 -2.00 -21.60
N PHE A 153 5.55 -2.16 -20.30
CA PHE A 153 6.38 -2.90 -19.34
C PHE A 153 5.55 -3.97 -18.61
N ASP A 154 4.73 -4.71 -19.37
CA ASP A 154 3.79 -5.72 -18.85
C ASP A 154 4.48 -6.81 -18.01
N ASP A 155 5.76 -7.10 -18.28
CA ASP A 155 6.57 -8.01 -17.48
C ASP A 155 6.68 -7.55 -16.01
N LYS A 156 6.76 -6.23 -15.77
CA LYS A 156 6.82 -5.66 -14.41
C LYS A 156 5.50 -5.74 -13.69
N VAL A 157 4.41 -5.46 -14.40
CA VAL A 157 3.04 -5.62 -13.89
C VAL A 157 2.80 -7.08 -13.51
N THR A 158 3.08 -8.00 -14.43
CA THR A 158 2.94 -9.44 -14.22
C THR A 158 3.77 -9.94 -13.03
N SER A 159 5.03 -9.51 -12.90
CA SER A 159 5.85 -9.89 -11.74
C SER A 159 5.27 -9.36 -10.43
N LEU A 160 4.77 -8.12 -10.40
CA LEU A 160 4.16 -7.54 -9.20
C LEU A 160 2.90 -8.33 -8.78
N ILE A 161 2.00 -8.63 -9.73
CA ILE A 161 0.79 -9.40 -9.46
C ILE A 161 1.11 -10.82 -8.99
N ARG A 162 2.13 -11.46 -9.57
CA ARG A 162 2.63 -12.76 -9.10
C ARG A 162 3.11 -12.68 -7.66
N GLU A 163 3.93 -11.69 -7.31
CA GLU A 163 4.43 -11.50 -5.94
C GLU A 163 3.31 -11.21 -4.94
N LEU A 164 2.29 -10.45 -5.34
CA LEU A 164 1.09 -10.21 -4.54
C LEU A 164 0.31 -11.51 -4.29
N THR A 165 0.08 -12.30 -5.33
CA THR A 165 -0.64 -13.58 -5.26
C THR A 165 0.10 -14.61 -4.42
N GLU A 166 1.44 -14.62 -4.50
CA GLU A 166 2.31 -15.48 -3.70
C GLU A 166 2.54 -14.95 -2.27
N ASN A 167 1.89 -13.86 -1.86
CA ASN A 167 2.06 -13.18 -0.57
C ASN A 167 3.51 -12.74 -0.29
N LYS A 168 4.32 -12.54 -1.33
CA LYS A 168 5.73 -12.08 -1.24
C LYS A 168 5.84 -10.57 -1.17
N LEU A 169 4.83 -9.84 -1.62
CA LEU A 169 4.83 -8.38 -1.61
C LEU A 169 4.62 -7.85 -0.18
N ALA A 170 5.66 -7.28 0.41
CA ALA A 170 5.64 -6.80 1.79
C ALA A 170 4.71 -5.59 1.96
N GLY A 171 3.82 -5.62 2.95
CA GLY A 171 2.89 -4.54 3.25
C GLY A 171 1.52 -4.69 2.60
N TYR A 172 1.33 -5.72 1.77
CA TYR A 172 0.08 -5.97 1.07
C TYR A 172 -0.35 -7.42 1.25
N TYR A 173 -1.65 -7.67 1.24
CA TYR A 173 -2.22 -9.01 1.34
C TYR A 173 -3.42 -9.16 0.41
N LEU A 174 -3.39 -10.15 -0.48
CA LEU A 174 -4.46 -10.39 -1.43
C LEU A 174 -5.63 -11.11 -0.77
N LEU A 175 -6.82 -10.54 -0.93
CA LEU A 175 -8.10 -11.06 -0.47
C LEU A 175 -8.94 -11.41 -1.69
N ARG A 176 -9.19 -12.71 -1.90
CA ARG A 176 -9.88 -13.23 -3.08
C ARG A 176 -11.34 -13.55 -2.82
N ASP A 177 -12.15 -13.33 -3.85
CA ASP A 177 -13.56 -13.76 -3.93
C ASP A 177 -14.40 -13.21 -2.75
N LEU A 178 -14.36 -11.90 -2.57
CA LEU A 178 -15.22 -11.18 -1.64
C LEU A 178 -16.59 -10.94 -2.29
N ASP A 179 -17.36 -12.02 -2.40
CA ASP A 179 -18.66 -12.07 -3.10
C ASP A 179 -19.72 -11.03 -2.67
N PRO A 180 -19.84 -10.64 -1.37
CA PRO A 180 -20.88 -9.69 -0.94
C PRO A 180 -20.71 -8.28 -1.51
N LEU A 181 -19.57 -7.96 -2.12
CA LEU A 181 -19.29 -6.68 -2.78
C LEU A 181 -18.83 -6.89 -4.22
N ARG A 182 -19.44 -7.83 -4.96
CA ARG A 182 -19.26 -7.87 -6.42
C ARG A 182 -19.82 -6.58 -7.03
N GLU A 183 -18.98 -5.57 -7.05
CA GLU A 183 -19.13 -4.41 -7.93
C GLU A 183 -18.82 -4.86 -9.37
N ALA A 184 -19.08 -3.98 -10.35
CA ALA A 184 -18.67 -4.22 -11.74
C ALA A 184 -17.16 -4.48 -11.89
N ASP A 185 -16.37 -4.05 -10.90
CA ASP A 185 -14.91 -3.98 -10.95
C ASP A 185 -14.19 -5.19 -10.30
N GLY A 186 -14.91 -6.28 -10.00
CA GLY A 186 -14.37 -7.56 -9.56
C GLY A 186 -14.58 -7.87 -8.07
N SER A 187 -14.08 -9.04 -7.64
CA SER A 187 -14.25 -9.58 -6.28
C SER A 187 -12.95 -9.66 -5.48
N ASP A 188 -11.86 -9.12 -6.02
CA ASP A 188 -10.53 -9.21 -5.40
C ASP A 188 -10.14 -7.88 -4.79
N PHE A 189 -9.53 -7.96 -3.61
CA PHE A 189 -9.17 -6.81 -2.78
C PHE A 189 -7.75 -6.98 -2.23
N VAL A 190 -7.15 -5.88 -1.79
CA VAL A 190 -5.83 -5.83 -1.18
C VAL A 190 -5.93 -5.16 0.18
N ALA A 191 -5.48 -5.84 1.24
CA ALA A 191 -5.33 -5.24 2.56
C ALA A 191 -4.00 -4.48 2.67
N LEU A 192 -4.05 -3.24 3.16
CA LEU A 192 -2.89 -2.36 3.34
C LEU A 192 -2.28 -2.58 4.74
N LEU A 193 -1.37 -3.55 4.87
CA LEU A 193 -0.86 -3.99 6.17
C LEU A 193 0.05 -2.99 6.89
N ARG A 194 0.54 -1.95 6.19
CA ARG A 194 1.35 -0.88 6.77
C ARG A 194 0.52 0.25 7.35
N GLU A 195 -0.77 0.28 7.02
CA GLU A 195 -1.69 1.32 7.44
C GLU A 195 -2.62 0.73 8.49
N VAL A 196 -2.52 1.21 9.72
CA VAL A 196 -3.31 0.72 10.85
C VAL A 196 -4.08 1.87 11.44
N HIS A 197 -5.39 1.75 11.39
CA HIS A 197 -6.32 2.70 11.98
C HIS A 197 -7.02 2.07 13.18
N HIS A 198 -7.79 2.88 13.90
CA HIS A 198 -8.59 2.40 15.01
C HIS A 198 -9.96 3.08 15.02
N ILE A 199 -10.95 2.37 15.56
CA ILE A 199 -12.27 2.91 15.87
C ILE A 199 -12.62 2.65 17.34
N PRO A 200 -13.31 3.59 18.02
CA PRO A 200 -13.82 3.35 19.36
C PRO A 200 -14.82 2.18 19.40
N ALA A 201 -14.87 1.46 20.52
CA ALA A 201 -15.80 0.34 20.70
C ALA A 201 -17.29 0.75 20.55
N ALA A 202 -17.63 1.99 20.93
CA ALA A 202 -18.97 2.54 20.73
C ALA A 202 -19.33 2.62 19.23
N ILE A 203 -18.39 3.05 18.40
CA ILE A 203 -18.53 3.13 16.95
C ILE A 203 -18.60 1.75 16.32
N ALA A 204 -17.72 0.82 16.72
CA ALA A 204 -17.78 -0.58 16.29
C ALA A 204 -19.15 -1.22 16.54
N LYS A 205 -19.79 -0.91 17.68
CA LYS A 205 -21.14 -1.38 18.03
C LYS A 205 -22.25 -0.75 17.20
N LEU A 206 -22.08 0.48 16.75
CA LEU A 206 -23.01 1.12 15.80
C LEU A 206 -22.88 0.46 14.43
N ILE A 207 -21.64 0.29 13.95
CA ILE A 207 -21.35 -0.39 12.69
C ILE A 207 -21.93 -1.80 12.72
N SER A 208 -21.76 -2.58 13.80
CA SER A 208 -22.23 -3.97 13.88
C SER A 208 -23.75 -4.14 13.74
N LYS A 209 -24.52 -3.07 13.92
CA LYS A 209 -25.98 -3.02 13.74
C LYS A 209 -26.41 -2.45 12.38
N GLY A 210 -25.47 -1.90 11.62
CA GLY A 210 -25.73 -1.05 10.48
C GLY A 210 -26.13 0.36 10.90
N ALA A 211 -25.40 1.35 10.40
CA ALA A 211 -25.64 2.74 10.70
C ALA A 211 -25.41 3.63 9.48
N HIS A 212 -26.35 4.55 9.25
CA HIS A 212 -26.22 5.61 8.26
C HIS A 212 -25.42 6.79 8.81
N LYS A 213 -25.00 7.68 7.91
CA LYS A 213 -24.21 8.88 8.20
C LYS A 213 -24.80 9.74 9.32
N GLU A 214 -26.13 9.85 9.40
CA GLU A 214 -26.83 10.70 10.38
C GLU A 214 -26.54 10.30 11.83
N VAL A 215 -26.22 9.04 12.06
CA VAL A 215 -25.92 8.50 13.40
C VAL A 215 -24.57 9.04 13.91
N PHE A 216 -23.67 9.47 13.01
CA PHE A 216 -22.29 9.85 13.32
C PHE A 216 -22.05 11.37 13.32
N VAL A 217 -23.09 12.19 13.10
CA VAL A 217 -23.02 13.66 12.88
C VAL A 217 -22.39 14.47 14.03
N ARG A 218 -22.15 13.86 15.20
CA ARG A 218 -21.66 14.54 16.40
C ARG A 218 -20.26 14.17 16.85
N GLU A 219 -19.55 13.32 16.10
CA GLU A 219 -18.24 12.86 16.52
C GLU A 219 -17.19 13.26 15.48
N ASP A 220 -16.11 13.93 15.92
CA ASP A 220 -14.91 14.21 15.11
C ASP A 220 -14.14 12.90 14.87
N LEU A 221 -14.73 12.00 14.09
CA LEU A 221 -14.21 10.67 13.82
C LEU A 221 -13.40 10.66 12.53
N SER A 222 -12.27 9.95 12.57
CA SER A 222 -11.55 9.54 11.37
C SER A 222 -12.23 8.39 10.62
N CYS A 223 -13.13 7.64 11.26
CA CYS A 223 -13.86 6.50 10.68
C CYS A 223 -15.15 6.23 11.48
N PRO A 224 -16.28 5.91 10.84
CA PRO A 224 -16.48 5.69 9.40
C PRO A 224 -16.41 6.96 8.55
N VAL A 225 -16.04 6.81 7.27
CA VAL A 225 -15.96 7.87 6.27
C VAL A 225 -17.00 7.63 5.19
N PHE A 226 -18.02 8.49 5.17
CA PHE A 226 -19.08 8.46 4.18
C PHE A 226 -18.75 9.46 3.05
N ARG A 227 -18.60 8.95 1.83
CA ARG A 227 -18.31 9.70 0.61
C ARG A 227 -19.50 9.72 -0.35
N GLY A 228 -20.45 8.80 -0.22
CA GLY A 228 -21.75 8.80 -0.89
C GLY A 228 -22.91 9.11 0.07
N ASP A 229 -24.02 9.58 -0.47
CA ASP A 229 -25.21 9.93 0.32
C ASP A 229 -25.98 8.69 0.81
N ASP A 230 -25.91 7.57 0.08
CA ASP A 230 -26.61 6.32 0.41
C ASP A 230 -25.71 5.26 1.08
N GLU A 231 -24.50 5.62 1.50
CA GLU A 231 -23.57 4.68 2.13
C GLU A 231 -24.02 4.30 3.55
N ILE A 232 -23.91 3.00 3.86
CA ILE A 232 -24.22 2.44 5.18
C ILE A 232 -22.94 1.79 5.72
N ALA A 233 -22.58 2.12 6.96
CA ALA A 233 -21.49 1.45 7.66
C ALA A 233 -22.02 0.15 8.28
N ILE A 234 -21.61 -1.00 7.73
CA ILE A 234 -22.06 -2.35 8.11
C ILE A 234 -20.90 -3.36 8.07
N PRO A 235 -20.98 -4.47 8.81
CA PRO A 235 -20.18 -5.65 8.55
C PRO A 235 -20.60 -6.26 7.22
N VAL A 236 -19.63 -6.50 6.35
CA VAL A 236 -19.82 -7.05 5.01
C VAL A 236 -19.63 -8.56 5.02
N CYS A 237 -18.54 -9.01 5.64
CA CYS A 237 -18.19 -10.42 5.72
C CYS A 237 -17.16 -10.65 6.83
N ARG A 238 -16.72 -11.90 6.98
CA ARG A 238 -15.67 -12.26 7.94
C ARG A 238 -14.59 -13.11 7.28
N LEU A 239 -13.34 -12.68 7.41
CA LEU A 239 -12.18 -13.47 7.00
C LEU A 239 -12.04 -14.69 7.91
N LYS A 240 -12.20 -15.88 7.33
CA LYS A 240 -12.20 -17.14 8.09
C LYS A 240 -10.80 -17.70 8.30
N SER A 241 -10.68 -18.63 9.24
CA SER A 241 -9.45 -19.42 9.40
C SER A 241 -9.23 -20.35 8.20
N PRO A 242 -7.98 -20.58 7.74
CA PRO A 242 -6.70 -20.11 8.29
C PRO A 242 -6.23 -18.73 7.79
N TRP A 243 -7.05 -18.04 6.99
CA TRP A 243 -6.63 -16.84 6.27
C TRP A 243 -6.38 -15.65 7.19
N ILE A 244 -7.17 -15.50 8.26
CA ILE A 244 -6.92 -14.45 9.26
C ILE A 244 -5.63 -14.70 10.02
N GLU A 245 -5.31 -15.96 10.37
CA GLU A 245 -4.05 -16.30 11.03
C GLU A 245 -2.85 -16.04 10.11
N HIS A 246 -2.96 -16.41 8.83
CA HIS A 246 -1.91 -16.13 7.85
C HIS A 246 -1.72 -14.62 7.64
N LEU A 247 -2.79 -13.84 7.52
CA LEU A 247 -2.71 -12.38 7.44
C LEU A 247 -2.03 -11.79 8.68
N MET A 248 -2.41 -12.22 9.89
CA MET A 248 -1.80 -11.75 11.13
C MET A 248 -0.32 -12.14 11.24
N GLN A 249 0.06 -13.30 10.70
CA GLN A 249 1.47 -13.70 10.60
C GLN A 249 2.24 -12.77 9.67
N ARG A 250 1.71 -12.47 8.47
CA ARG A 250 2.32 -11.53 7.51
C ARG A 250 2.41 -10.12 8.10
N PHE A 251 1.37 -9.66 8.78
CA PHE A 251 1.35 -8.39 9.50
C PHE A 251 2.44 -8.34 10.56
N THR A 252 2.55 -9.38 11.41
CA THR A 252 3.58 -9.47 12.46
C THR A 252 4.99 -9.39 11.88
N PHE A 253 5.26 -10.07 10.75
CA PHE A 253 6.58 -10.03 10.11
C PHE A 253 6.99 -8.64 9.57
N LEU A 254 6.05 -7.71 9.38
CA LEU A 254 6.38 -6.34 8.99
C LEU A 254 6.99 -5.54 10.14
N PHE A 255 6.60 -5.84 11.38
CA PHE A 255 6.96 -5.05 12.58
C PHE A 255 7.87 -5.79 13.56
N ALA A 256 7.89 -7.12 13.52
CA ALA A 256 8.74 -7.96 14.36
C ALA A 256 10.18 -8.03 13.82
N ARG A 257 10.89 -6.90 13.78
CA ARG A 257 12.35 -6.86 13.67
C ARG A 257 12.93 -6.55 15.04
N ILE A 258 13.02 -7.56 15.90
CA ILE A 258 13.46 -7.40 17.28
C ILE A 258 14.92 -7.82 17.42
N GLY A 259 15.78 -6.84 17.68
CA GLY A 259 17.12 -7.03 18.21
C GLY A 259 17.36 -6.00 19.30
N VAL A 260 16.88 -6.25 20.52
CA VAL A 260 17.03 -5.30 21.64
C VAL A 260 17.46 -6.06 22.88
N ARG A 261 18.46 -5.53 23.60
CA ARG A 261 18.80 -5.98 24.95
C ARG A 261 17.73 -5.46 25.91
N SER A 262 17.31 -6.28 26.88
CA SER A 262 16.36 -5.87 27.90
C SER A 262 16.82 -4.62 28.64
N ASN A 263 15.88 -3.72 28.96
CA ASN A 263 16.18 -2.56 29.80
C ASN A 263 16.53 -3.02 31.22
N ASP A 264 17.55 -2.38 31.83
CA ASP A 264 17.86 -2.61 33.24
C ASP A 264 16.80 -1.92 34.11
N TYR A 265 16.01 -2.73 34.82
CA TYR A 265 15.01 -2.28 35.77
C TYR A 265 15.55 -1.25 36.78
N ARG A 266 16.80 -1.40 37.23
CA ARG A 266 17.41 -0.50 38.23
C ARG A 266 17.62 0.89 37.68
N ASP A 267 17.99 1.02 36.41
CA ASP A 267 18.24 2.33 35.78
C ASP A 267 16.94 3.05 35.43
N VAL A 268 15.90 2.31 35.02
CA VAL A 268 14.56 2.87 34.86
C VAL A 268 13.99 3.31 36.21
N LYS A 269 14.19 2.54 37.28
CA LYS A 269 13.73 2.91 38.63
C LYS A 269 14.45 4.15 39.17
N LYS A 270 15.75 4.30 38.89
CA LYS A 270 16.50 5.52 39.23
C LYS A 270 15.95 6.76 38.52
N SER A 271 15.49 6.65 37.27
CA SER A 271 14.94 7.80 36.55
C SER A 271 13.61 8.29 37.13
N LEU A 272 12.88 7.42 37.83
CA LEU A 272 11.63 7.74 38.54
C LEU A 272 11.85 8.35 39.94
N SER A 273 13.09 8.46 40.41
CA SER A 273 13.41 9.06 41.73
C SER A 273 12.92 10.51 41.88
N ARG A 274 12.75 11.24 40.77
CA ARG A 274 12.26 12.63 40.76
C ARG A 274 10.78 12.77 41.09
N ILE A 275 10.00 11.69 40.97
CA ILE A 275 8.56 11.68 41.28
C ILE A 275 8.21 10.87 42.54
N ARG A 276 9.22 10.57 43.39
CA ARG A 276 9.07 9.89 44.69
C ARG A 276 8.28 8.58 44.65
N VAL A 277 8.39 7.82 43.57
CA VAL A 277 7.94 6.43 43.57
C VAL A 277 9.03 5.62 44.27
N GLU A 278 8.88 5.41 45.58
CA GLU A 278 9.85 4.66 46.40
C GLU A 278 9.88 3.17 46.07
N ALA A 279 10.99 2.54 46.46
CA ALA A 279 11.42 1.23 45.98
C ALA A 279 10.68 0.04 46.58
#